data_AF-A0A843K8N7-F1
#
_entry.id   AF-A0A843K8N7-F1
#
_cell.length_a   1.000
_cell.length_b   1.000
_cell.length_c   1.000
_cell.angle_alpha   90.00
_cell.angle_beta   90.00
_cell.angle_gamma   90.00
#
_symmetry.space_group_name_H-M   'P 1'
#
loop_
_entity.id
_entity.type
_entity.pdbx_description
1 polymer ?
#
loop_
_entity_poly.entity_id
_entity_poly.type
_entity_poly.pdbx_seq_one_letter_code
_entity_poly.pdbx_strand_id
1 'polypeptide(L)'
;MRDWNTANLIQFYMTLRDAHGLQHWWPADTAFETIIGAILAQNVSWKGARQAVCALQEAGLMDADMLYQAGQDTIAPLIRSSRYYNQKARKIMTFLKWFLETCDGDVSRMASLPTDQVRKELLNLSGFGPETVDSILLYAL
;
A
#
# COMPACT_ATOMS: atom_id res chain seq x y z
N MET A 1 2.05 -14.40 -29.72
CA MET A 1 2.37 -14.58 -28.29
C MET A 1 2.07 -16.03 -27.94
N ARG A 2 2.89 -16.72 -27.16
CA ARG A 2 2.65 -18.14 -26.81
C ARG A 2 1.42 -18.23 -25.89
N ASP A 3 0.53 -19.17 -26.18
CA ASP A 3 -0.64 -19.46 -25.34
C ASP A 3 -0.19 -20.17 -24.07
N TRP A 4 0.10 -19.40 -23.02
CA TRP A 4 0.35 -19.96 -21.70
C TRP A 4 -0.99 -20.32 -21.05
N ASN A 5 -1.11 -21.57 -20.59
CA ASN A 5 -2.26 -22.03 -19.82
C ASN A 5 -1.94 -22.01 -18.31
N THR A 6 -2.94 -22.31 -17.48
CA THR A 6 -2.80 -22.35 -16.02
C THR A 6 -1.71 -23.31 -15.54
N ALA A 7 -1.49 -24.43 -16.25
CA ALA A 7 -0.44 -25.39 -15.90
C ALA A 7 0.96 -24.77 -16.03
N ASN A 8 1.20 -23.96 -17.07
CA ASN A 8 2.45 -23.22 -17.22
C ASN A 8 2.67 -22.20 -16.10
N LEU A 9 1.62 -21.47 -15.68
CA LEU A 9 1.71 -20.50 -14.58
C LEU A 9 2.03 -21.17 -13.25
N ILE A 10 1.40 -22.30 -12.94
CA ILE A 10 1.69 -23.08 -11.74
C ILE A 10 3.13 -23.58 -11.79
N GLN A 11 3.60 -24.08 -12.95
CA GLN A 11 4.97 -24.53 -13.09
C GLN A 11 5.97 -23.39 -12.84
N PHE A 12 5.75 -22.20 -13.41
CA PHE A 12 6.61 -21.05 -13.16
C PHE A 12 6.61 -20.63 -11.69
N TYR A 13 5.44 -20.58 -11.05
CA TYR A 13 5.33 -20.28 -9.63
C TYR A 13 6.12 -21.28 -8.78
N MET A 14 5.95 -22.58 -9.01
CA MET A 14 6.65 -23.63 -8.26
C MET A 14 8.16 -23.54 -8.47
N THR A 15 8.63 -23.40 -9.72
CA THR A 15 10.06 -23.26 -10.02
C THR A 15 10.67 -22.04 -9.32
N LEU A 16 10.00 -20.89 -9.34
CA LEU A 16 10.47 -19.68 -8.65
C LEU A 16 10.47 -19.85 -7.13
N ARG A 17 9.42 -20.45 -6.58
CA ARG A 17 9.31 -20.73 -5.15
C ARG A 17 10.38 -21.72 -4.68
N ASP A 18 10.69 -22.75 -5.45
CA ASP A 18 11.70 -23.74 -5.05
C ASP A 18 13.12 -23.15 -5.11
N ALA A 19 13.38 -22.22 -6.04
CA ALA A 19 14.67 -21.54 -6.15
C ALA A 19 14.88 -20.45 -5.10
N HIS A 20 13.82 -19.73 -4.71
CA HIS A 20 13.92 -18.56 -3.84
C HIS A 20 13.30 -18.76 -2.44
N GLY A 21 12.53 -19.82 -2.21
CA GLY A 21 11.77 -20.02 -0.98
C GLY A 21 10.63 -19.02 -0.80
N LEU A 22 10.06 -18.98 0.42
CA LEU A 22 9.12 -17.94 0.81
C LEU A 22 9.87 -16.64 1.07
N GLN A 23 9.57 -15.63 0.27
CA GLN A 23 10.34 -14.38 0.25
C GLN A 23 9.83 -13.34 1.25
N HIS A 24 8.63 -13.50 1.79
CA HIS A 24 8.00 -12.51 2.68
C HIS A 24 8.09 -11.09 2.10
N TRP A 25 7.67 -10.96 0.83
CA TRP A 25 7.97 -9.83 -0.06
C TRP A 25 7.63 -8.44 0.50
N TRP A 26 6.73 -8.35 1.48
CA TRP A 26 6.35 -7.10 2.13
C TRP A 26 6.65 -7.13 3.63
N PRO A 27 7.85 -6.71 4.07
CA PRO A 27 8.15 -6.62 5.49
C PRO A 27 7.55 -5.33 6.07
N ALA A 28 6.48 -5.49 6.85
CA ALA A 28 5.81 -4.43 7.60
C ALA A 28 5.29 -4.99 8.93
N ASP A 29 5.18 -4.14 9.95
CA ASP A 29 4.75 -4.56 11.28
C ASP A 29 3.23 -4.63 11.39
N THR A 30 2.52 -3.84 10.57
CA THR A 30 1.06 -3.75 10.57
C THR A 30 0.48 -3.67 9.17
N ALA A 31 -0.79 -4.06 9.02
CA ALA A 31 -1.50 -3.92 7.75
C ALA A 31 -1.65 -2.45 7.33
N PHE A 32 -1.81 -1.52 8.29
CA PHE A 32 -1.83 -0.09 7.98
C PHE A 32 -0.50 0.41 7.42
N GLU A 33 0.63 -0.01 8.00
CA GLU A 33 1.97 0.25 7.45
C GLU A 33 2.10 -0.31 6.03
N THR A 34 1.60 -1.53 5.78
CA THR A 34 1.58 -2.12 4.44
C THR A 34 0.85 -1.24 3.43
N ILE A 35 -0.33 -0.72 3.80
CA ILE A 35 -1.13 0.14 2.91
C ILE A 35 -0.38 1.43 2.58
N ILE A 36 0.15 2.13 3.59
CA ILE A 36 0.91 3.37 3.39
C ILE A 36 2.17 3.08 2.56
N GLY A 37 2.85 1.98 2.85
CA GLY A 37 4.00 1.52 2.09
C GLY A 37 3.68 1.26 0.61
N ALA A 38 2.52 0.66 0.29
CA ALA A 38 2.08 0.40 -1.08
C ALA A 38 1.91 1.70 -1.88
N ILE A 39 1.37 2.74 -1.26
CA ILE A 39 1.27 4.09 -1.85
C ILE A 39 2.68 4.68 -2.06
N LEU A 40 3.56 4.52 -1.07
CA LEU A 40 4.92 5.05 -1.09
C LEU A 40 5.85 4.32 -2.06
N ALA A 41 5.59 3.06 -2.41
CA ALA A 41 6.40 2.26 -3.33
C ALA A 41 6.23 2.62 -4.81
N GLN A 42 5.17 3.35 -5.17
CA GLN A 42 4.91 3.75 -6.57
C GLN A 42 6.10 4.52 -7.18
N ASN A 43 6.63 4.05 -8.31
CA ASN A 43 7.70 4.73 -9.07
C ASN A 43 8.97 5.06 -8.25
N VAL A 44 9.32 4.23 -7.27
CA VAL A 44 10.55 4.39 -6.47
C VAL A 44 11.17 3.05 -6.11
N SER A 45 12.45 3.06 -5.71
CA SER A 45 13.10 1.87 -5.17
C SER A 45 12.52 1.49 -3.80
N TRP A 46 12.58 0.20 -3.47
CA TRP A 46 12.19 -0.32 -2.16
C TRP A 46 12.88 0.42 -1.02
N LYS A 47 14.19 0.69 -1.16
CA LYS A 47 14.97 1.46 -0.18
C LYS A 47 14.38 2.86 0.07
N GLY A 48 13.96 3.56 -0.99
CA GLY A 48 13.36 4.89 -0.87
C GLY A 48 11.98 4.86 -0.21
N ALA A 49 11.16 3.87 -0.56
CA ALA A 49 9.86 3.65 0.07
C ALA A 49 9.99 3.32 1.56
N ARG A 50 10.86 2.35 1.92
CA ARG A 50 11.09 1.97 3.32
C ARG A 50 11.62 3.14 4.15
N GLN A 51 12.54 3.95 3.61
CA GLN A 51 13.01 5.14 4.31
C GLN A 51 11.89 6.15 4.59
N ALA A 52 10.94 6.32 3.65
CA ALA A 52 9.78 7.19 3.86
C ALA A 52 8.83 6.64 4.95
N VAL A 53 8.61 5.32 4.98
CA VAL A 53 7.82 4.67 6.02
C VAL A 53 8.47 4.85 7.40
N CYS A 54 9.78 4.59 7.52
CA CYS A 54 10.52 4.82 8.76
C CYS A 54 10.42 6.28 9.23
N ALA A 55 10.53 7.25 8.32
CA ALA A 55 10.41 8.67 8.68
C ALA A 55 9.01 9.02 9.24
N LEU A 56 7.94 8.42 8.72
CA LEU A 56 6.60 8.58 9.29
C LEU A 56 6.47 7.91 10.66
N GLN A 57 7.05 6.72 10.85
CA GLN A 57 7.08 6.02 12.14
C GLN A 57 7.84 6.81 13.20
N GLU A 58 9.04 7.30 12.88
CA GLU A 58 9.88 8.13 13.77
C GLU A 58 9.19 9.46 14.14
N ALA A 59 8.37 10.00 13.24
CA ALA A 59 7.55 11.18 13.51
C ALA A 59 6.28 10.88 14.34
N GLY A 60 6.01 9.62 14.68
CA GLY A 60 4.80 9.22 15.40
C GLY A 60 3.52 9.32 14.55
N LEU A 61 3.65 9.27 13.23
CA LEU A 61 2.56 9.45 12.27
C LEU A 61 2.14 8.14 11.58
N MET A 62 2.52 6.97 12.10
CA MET A 62 2.03 5.68 11.60
C MET A 62 0.71 5.28 12.29
N ASP A 63 -0.23 6.21 12.29
CA ASP A 63 -1.59 6.07 12.83
C ASP A 63 -2.53 6.88 11.94
N ALA A 64 -3.74 6.36 11.67
CA ALA A 64 -4.63 6.93 10.66
C ALA A 64 -5.11 8.35 11.03
N ASP A 65 -5.52 8.55 12.28
CA ASP A 65 -5.99 9.84 12.77
C ASP A 65 -4.86 10.85 12.85
N MET A 66 -3.73 10.46 13.43
CA MET A 66 -2.56 11.34 13.57
C MET A 66 -2.01 11.77 12.20
N LEU A 67 -1.92 10.83 11.25
CA LEU A 67 -1.44 11.11 9.90
C LEU A 67 -2.42 12.03 9.15
N TYR A 68 -3.73 11.80 9.28
CA TYR A 68 -4.74 12.65 8.66
C TYR A 68 -4.72 14.08 9.22
N GLN A 69 -4.62 14.21 10.55
CA GLN A 69 -4.51 15.51 11.24
C GLN A 69 -3.23 16.27 10.86
N ALA A 70 -2.10 15.58 10.70
CA ALA A 70 -0.83 16.20 10.32
C ALA A 70 -0.91 16.91 8.95
N GLY A 71 -1.71 16.36 8.03
CA GLY A 71 -2.00 16.96 6.73
C GLY A 71 -0.85 16.86 5.72
N GLN A 72 -1.18 17.13 4.46
CA GLN A 72 -0.25 16.94 3.34
C GLN A 72 1.06 17.73 3.47
N ASP A 73 1.03 18.93 4.05
CA ASP A 73 2.17 19.84 4.10
C ASP A 73 3.22 19.37 5.14
N THR A 74 2.77 18.64 6.16
CA THR A 74 3.63 17.95 7.14
C THR A 74 4.15 16.64 6.58
N ILE A 75 3.30 15.86 5.89
CA ILE A 75 3.66 14.54 5.36
C ILE A 75 4.69 14.65 4.24
N ALA A 76 4.48 15.56 3.28
CA ALA A 76 5.27 15.65 2.05
C ALA A 76 6.80 15.77 2.30
N PRO A 77 7.29 16.60 3.23
CA PRO A 77 8.71 16.66 3.59
C PRO A 77 9.27 15.35 4.14
N LEU A 78 8.50 14.61 4.95
CA LEU A 78 8.94 13.36 5.60
C LEU A 78 9.16 12.24 4.59
N ILE A 79 8.33 12.20 3.54
CA ILE A 79 8.36 11.12 2.55
C ILE A 79 9.15 11.45 1.28
N ARG A 80 10.04 12.46 1.31
CA ARG A 80 10.84 12.90 0.14
C ARG A 80 11.65 11.78 -0.50
N SER A 81 12.16 10.85 0.29
CA SER A 81 12.89 9.65 -0.17
C SER A 81 12.08 8.77 -1.13
N SER A 82 10.75 8.87 -1.09
CA SER A 82 9.86 8.10 -1.96
C SER A 82 9.68 8.70 -3.37
N ARG A 83 10.21 9.88 -3.70
CA ARG A 83 9.95 10.61 -4.97
C ARG A 83 8.46 10.95 -5.19
N TYR A 84 8.18 11.95 -6.03
CA TYR A 84 6.80 12.43 -6.27
C TYR A 84 6.01 12.68 -4.98
N TYR A 85 6.73 13.13 -3.94
CA TYR A 85 6.26 13.14 -2.55
C TYR A 85 5.04 14.03 -2.34
N ASN A 86 4.90 15.13 -3.09
CA ASN A 86 3.69 15.96 -3.06
C ASN A 86 2.46 15.21 -3.59
N GLN A 87 2.61 14.44 -4.68
CA GLN A 87 1.52 13.64 -5.23
C GLN A 87 1.17 12.49 -4.28
N LYS A 88 2.18 11.85 -3.67
CA LYS A 88 1.99 10.77 -2.71
C LYS A 88 1.35 11.23 -1.41
N ALA A 89 1.76 12.38 -0.87
CA ALA A 89 1.10 12.98 0.30
C ALA A 89 -0.38 13.23 0.02
N ARG A 90 -0.72 13.77 -1.16
CA ARG A 90 -2.13 13.92 -1.56
C ARG A 90 -2.87 12.59 -1.66
N LYS A 91 -2.26 11.55 -2.21
CA LYS A 91 -2.86 10.20 -2.28
C LYS A 91 -3.08 9.60 -0.90
N ILE A 92 -2.13 9.76 0.02
CA ILE A 92 -2.26 9.36 1.42
C ILE A 92 -3.47 10.07 2.03
N MET A 93 -3.59 11.39 1.88
CA MET A 93 -4.75 12.14 2.38
C MET A 93 -6.08 11.67 1.79
N THR A 94 -6.12 11.39 0.48
CA THR A 94 -7.31 10.84 -0.18
C THR A 94 -7.70 9.48 0.40
N PHE A 95 -6.73 8.58 0.60
CA PHE A 95 -6.96 7.28 1.19
C PHE A 95 -7.43 7.39 2.64
N LEU A 96 -6.72 8.17 3.47
CA LEU A 96 -7.06 8.35 4.88
C LEU A 96 -8.46 8.91 5.07
N LYS A 97 -8.88 9.85 4.21
CA LYS A 97 -10.26 10.35 4.24
C LYS A 97 -11.27 9.21 4.07
N TRP A 98 -11.14 8.42 3.02
CA TRP A 98 -12.03 7.27 2.79
C TRP A 98 -11.92 6.23 3.92
N PHE A 99 -10.71 5.97 4.40
CA PHE A 99 -10.45 4.96 5.41
C PHE A 99 -11.07 5.33 6.77
N LEU A 100 -10.99 6.61 7.17
CA LEU A 100 -11.65 7.12 8.36
C LEU A 100 -13.18 7.17 8.19
N GLU A 101 -13.68 7.62 7.04
CA GLU A 101 -15.13 7.75 6.79
C GLU A 101 -15.83 6.39 6.68
N THR A 102 -15.21 5.40 6.02
CA THR A 102 -15.84 4.10 5.71
C THR A 102 -15.46 3.02 6.73
N CYS A 103 -14.23 3.06 7.23
CA CYS A 103 -13.66 2.00 8.07
C CYS A 103 -13.27 2.49 9.47
N ASP A 104 -13.54 3.74 9.84
CA ASP A 104 -13.24 4.31 11.18
C ASP A 104 -11.75 4.15 11.56
N GLY A 105 -10.86 4.22 10.57
CA GLY A 105 -9.41 4.07 10.78
C GLY A 105 -8.95 2.65 11.09
N ASP A 106 -9.82 1.65 10.99
CA ASP A 106 -9.53 0.27 11.39
C ASP A 106 -9.46 -0.69 10.19
N VAL A 107 -8.28 -1.30 10.00
CA VAL A 107 -8.05 -2.26 8.90
C VAL A 107 -8.89 -3.52 9.07
N SER A 108 -9.26 -3.91 10.30
CA SER A 108 -10.13 -5.07 10.51
C SER A 108 -11.54 -4.84 9.96
N ARG A 109 -12.04 -3.60 10.02
CA ARG A 109 -13.32 -3.23 9.40
C ARG A 109 -13.21 -3.25 7.87
N MET A 110 -12.10 -2.76 7.33
CA MET A 110 -11.81 -2.86 5.90
C MET A 110 -11.76 -4.33 5.43
N ALA A 111 -11.12 -5.21 6.19
CA ALA A 111 -11.02 -6.65 5.91
C ALA A 111 -12.37 -7.39 6.05
N SER A 112 -13.33 -6.84 6.79
CA SER A 112 -14.69 -7.39 6.92
C SER A 112 -15.59 -7.11 5.71
N LEU A 113 -15.20 -6.16 4.86
CA LEU A 113 -15.94 -5.84 3.64
C LEU A 113 -15.64 -6.85 2.53
N PRO A 114 -16.58 -7.11 1.60
CA PRO A 114 -16.30 -7.89 0.40
C PRO A 114 -15.11 -7.32 -0.38
N THR A 115 -14.13 -8.17 -0.73
CA THR A 115 -12.90 -7.74 -1.40
C THR A 115 -13.15 -6.99 -2.71
N ASP A 116 -14.17 -7.41 -3.47
CA ASP A 116 -14.59 -6.75 -4.72
C ASP A 116 -15.17 -5.35 -4.48
N GLN A 117 -15.91 -5.17 -3.38
CA GLN A 117 -16.37 -3.86 -2.93
C GLN A 117 -15.18 -2.95 -2.59
N VAL A 118 -14.26 -3.42 -1.73
CA VAL A 118 -13.07 -2.63 -1.34
C VAL A 118 -12.26 -2.25 -2.57
N ARG A 119 -12.03 -3.20 -3.48
CA ARG A 119 -11.32 -2.95 -4.74
C ARG A 119 -11.98 -1.85 -5.56
N LYS A 120 -13.30 -1.93 -5.74
CA LYS A 120 -14.06 -0.95 -6.52
C LYS A 120 -13.98 0.44 -5.89
N GLU A 121 -14.13 0.54 -4.58
CA GLU A 121 -14.07 1.82 -3.87
C GLU A 121 -12.68 2.45 -3.96
N LEU A 122 -11.62 1.68 -3.70
CA LEU A 122 -10.24 2.17 -3.79
C LEU A 122 -9.86 2.60 -5.21
N LEU A 123 -10.32 1.89 -6.25
CA LEU A 123 -10.09 2.28 -7.65
C LEU A 123 -10.78 3.60 -8.04
N ASN A 124 -11.83 3.99 -7.34
CA ASN A 124 -12.49 5.27 -7.55
C ASN A 124 -11.76 6.44 -6.86
N LEU A 125 -10.78 6.16 -5.99
CA LEU A 125 -9.97 7.19 -5.36
C LEU A 125 -8.98 7.78 -6.36
N SER A 126 -8.91 9.12 -6.41
CA SER A 126 -8.02 9.81 -7.33
C SER A 126 -6.56 9.43 -7.11
N GLY A 127 -5.91 8.90 -8.16
CA GLY A 127 -4.51 8.50 -8.14
C GLY A 127 -4.25 7.06 -7.70
N PHE A 128 -5.29 6.25 -7.47
CA PHE A 128 -5.19 4.82 -7.21
C PHE A 128 -5.44 4.02 -8.50
N GLY A 129 -4.42 3.29 -8.93
CA GLY A 129 -4.50 2.38 -10.08
C GLY A 129 -4.57 0.92 -9.64
N PRO A 130 -4.86 -0.01 -10.57
CA PRO A 130 -5.00 -1.44 -10.28
C PRO A 130 -3.82 -2.02 -9.50
N GLU A 131 -2.58 -1.68 -9.87
CA GLU A 131 -1.37 -2.17 -9.19
C GLU A 131 -1.37 -1.86 -7.69
N THR A 132 -1.65 -0.61 -7.31
CA THR A 132 -1.61 -0.19 -5.90
C THR A 132 -2.77 -0.78 -5.13
N VAL A 133 -3.97 -0.77 -5.72
CA VAL A 133 -5.16 -1.35 -5.08
C VAL A 133 -4.95 -2.84 -4.86
N ASP A 134 -4.51 -3.57 -5.88
CA ASP A 134 -4.32 -5.01 -5.79
C ASP A 134 -3.16 -5.36 -4.83
N SER A 135 -2.14 -4.50 -4.71
CA SER A 135 -1.09 -4.66 -3.69
C SER A 135 -1.64 -4.49 -2.27
N ILE A 136 -2.51 -3.50 -2.04
CA ILE A 136 -3.18 -3.31 -0.75
C ILE A 136 -4.02 -4.53 -0.40
N LEU A 137 -4.87 -4.98 -1.34
CA LEU A 137 -5.75 -6.12 -1.12
C LEU A 137 -4.98 -7.43 -0.87
N LEU A 138 -3.84 -7.62 -1.54
CA LEU A 138 -3.05 -8.85 -1.42
C LEU A 138 -2.22 -8.91 -0.13
N TYR A 139 -1.68 -7.78 0.32
CA TYR A 139 -0.69 -7.76 1.41
C TYR A 139 -1.23 -7.21 2.73
N ALA A 140 -2.37 -6.51 2.74
CA ALA A 140 -2.90 -5.88 3.94
C ALA A 140 -4.26 -6.41 4.40
N LEU A 141 -4.99 -7.15 3.56
CA LEU A 141 -6.29 -7.77 3.88
C LEU A 141 -6.19 -9.29 3.79
#